data_AF-A0A429MIP2-F1
#
_entry.id   AF-A0A429MIP2-F1
#
_cell.length_a   1.000
_cell.length_b   1.000
_cell.length_c   1.000
_cell.angle_alpha   90.00
_cell.angle_beta   90.00
_cell.angle_gamma   90.00
#
_symmetry.space_group_name_H-M   'P 1'
#
loop_
_entity.id
_entity.type
_entity.pdbx_description
1 polymer ?
#
loop_
_entity_poly.entity_id
_entity_poly.type
_entity_poly.pdbx_seq_one_letter_code
_entity_poly.pdbx_strand_id
1 'polypeptide(L)'
;MVSIPPHFSISTDGFIRMNENQLMSYPLQHIISTVESRHTEASQIFYYGFTEWATSQTPALSTGWDWELIENNGITTVKRVGLPRSNIMI
;
A
#
# COMPACT_ATOMS: atom_id res chain seq x y z
N MET A 1 -26.29 11.01 2.15
CA MET A 1 -25.65 11.40 3.44
C MET A 1 -24.24 11.86 3.11
N VAL A 2 -23.88 13.09 3.49
CA VAL A 2 -22.51 13.59 3.32
C VAL A 2 -21.72 13.07 4.53
N SER A 3 -20.85 12.09 4.33
CA SER A 3 -19.93 11.65 5.38
C SER A 3 -18.87 12.74 5.56
N ILE A 4 -18.89 13.43 6.70
CA ILE A 4 -17.80 14.34 7.07
C ILE A 4 -16.57 13.45 7.26
N PRO A 5 -15.47 13.64 6.50
CA PRO A 5 -14.25 12.89 6.73
C PRO A 5 -13.76 13.20 8.14
N PRO A 6 -13.40 12.20 8.95
CA PRO A 6 -12.89 12.48 10.28
C PRO A 6 -11.58 13.27 10.16
N HIS A 7 -11.48 14.31 10.98
CA HIS A 7 -10.32 15.17 11.01
C HIS A 7 -9.20 14.45 11.76
N PHE A 8 -8.11 14.14 11.06
CA PHE A 8 -6.95 13.52 11.66
C PHE A 8 -5.93 14.53 12.15
N SER A 9 -5.21 14.15 13.20
CA SER A 9 -4.04 14.87 13.69
C SER A 9 -2.82 13.98 13.67
N ILE A 10 -1.68 14.57 13.32
CA ILE A 10 -0.38 13.91 13.44
C ILE A 10 0.00 13.92 14.92
N SER A 11 0.34 12.75 15.45
CA SER A 11 0.77 12.58 16.84
C SER A 11 2.24 13.01 17.01
N THR A 12 2.72 13.13 18.24
CA THR A 12 4.10 13.57 18.54
C THR A 12 5.19 12.63 18.01
N ASP A 13 4.85 11.36 17.78
CA ASP A 13 5.73 10.34 17.19
C ASP A 13 5.62 10.25 15.65
N GLY A 14 4.87 11.17 15.03
CA GLY A 14 4.71 11.23 13.58
C GLY A 14 3.60 10.35 13.00
N PHE A 15 2.93 9.53 13.83
CA PHE A 15 1.84 8.66 13.37
C PHE A 15 0.48 9.34 13.40
N ILE A 16 -0.39 8.92 12.48
CA ILE A 16 -1.82 9.22 12.47
C ILE A 16 -2.55 8.00 13.03
N ARG A 17 -3.19 8.18 14.17
CA ARG A 17 -3.88 7.10 14.90
C ARG A 17 -5.34 7.00 14.46
N MET A 18 -5.78 5.80 14.10
CA MET A 18 -7.16 5.54 13.67
C MET A 18 -7.53 4.08 13.92
N ASN A 19 -8.81 3.77 14.09
CA ASN A 19 -9.25 2.37 14.17
C ASN A 19 -9.43 1.73 12.77
N GLU A 20 -9.64 0.41 12.74
CA GLU A 20 -9.82 -0.35 11.49
C GLU A 20 -10.99 0.18 10.63
N ASN A 21 -12.13 0.53 11.23
CA ASN A 21 -13.29 1.04 10.49
C ASN A 21 -12.97 2.36 9.79
N GLN A 22 -12.21 3.24 10.46
CA GLN A 22 -11.68 4.45 9.86
C GLN A 22 -10.78 4.07 8.68
N LEU A 23 -9.75 3.23 8.90
CA LEU A 23 -8.81 2.82 7.85
C LEU A 23 -9.50 2.30 6.58
N MET A 24 -10.49 1.41 6.75
CA MET A 24 -11.25 0.81 5.66
C MET A 24 -12.13 1.81 4.89
N SER A 25 -12.37 2.99 5.45
CA SER A 25 -13.18 4.05 4.83
C SER A 25 -12.36 5.08 4.05
N TYR A 26 -11.03 5.05 4.09
CA TYR A 26 -10.22 6.05 3.37
C TYR A 26 -10.02 5.72 1.90
N PRO A 27 -10.15 6.74 1.02
CA PRO A 27 -9.88 6.60 -0.40
C PRO A 27 -8.37 6.69 -0.65
N LEU A 28 -7.61 5.67 -0.29
CA LEU A 28 -6.21 5.55 -0.70
C LEU A 28 -6.14 5.54 -2.23
N GLN A 29 -5.31 6.42 -2.78
CA GLN A 29 -5.10 6.56 -4.20
C GLN A 29 -3.73 5.99 -4.55
N HIS A 30 -3.68 5.25 -5.64
CA HIS A 30 -2.42 4.77 -6.19
C HIS A 30 -1.58 5.96 -6.63
N ILE A 31 -0.32 6.00 -6.19
CA ILE A 31 0.64 7.03 -6.58
C ILE A 31 1.61 6.48 -7.61
N ILE A 32 2.23 5.34 -7.31
CA ILE A 32 3.20 4.70 -8.20
C ILE A 32 3.31 3.20 -7.91
N SER A 33 3.61 2.43 -8.96
CA SER A 33 4.12 1.06 -8.85
C SER A 33 5.25 0.89 -9.82
N THR A 34 6.31 0.23 -9.37
CA THR A 34 7.53 0.04 -10.17
C THR A 34 7.99 -1.40 -10.04
N VAL A 35 8.42 -1.98 -11.16
CA VAL A 35 9.19 -3.24 -11.16
C VAL A 35 10.64 -2.86 -10.90
N GLU A 36 11.22 -3.34 -9.80
CA GLU A 36 12.63 -3.10 -9.46
C GLU A 36 13.54 -4.19 -10.01
N SER A 37 13.08 -5.44 -10.01
CA SER A 37 13.83 -6.54 -10.57
C SER A 37 12.93 -7.62 -11.17
N ARG A 38 13.51 -8.38 -12.08
CA ARG A 38 12.88 -9.50 -12.77
C ARG A 38 13.86 -10.65 -12.83
N HIS A 39 13.41 -11.85 -12.52
CA HIS A 39 14.18 -13.06 -12.74
C HIS A 39 13.29 -14.19 -13.29
N THR A 40 13.92 -15.24 -13.81
CA THR A 40 13.22 -16.40 -14.38
C THR A 40 13.81 -17.66 -13.79
N GLU A 41 12.97 -18.53 -13.26
CA GLU A 41 13.35 -19.80 -12.63
C GLU A 41 12.30 -20.86 -12.95
N ALA A 42 12.71 -22.07 -13.33
CA ALA A 42 11.82 -23.21 -13.58
C ALA A 42 10.59 -22.91 -14.49
N SER A 43 10.78 -22.12 -15.55
CA SER A 43 9.71 -21.64 -16.45
C SER A 43 8.69 -20.68 -15.83
N GLN A 44 8.97 -20.17 -14.63
CA GLN A 44 8.23 -19.08 -13.99
C GLN A 44 9.02 -17.78 -14.12
N ILE A 45 8.29 -16.67 -14.29
CA ILE A 45 8.88 -15.33 -14.30
C ILE A 45 8.43 -14.63 -13.03
N PHE A 46 9.40 -14.14 -12.28
CA PHE A 46 9.16 -13.42 -11.05
C PHE A 46 9.48 -11.95 -11.28
N TYR A 47 8.60 -11.09 -10.81
CA TYR A 47 8.78 -9.65 -10.79
C TYR A 47 8.72 -9.20 -9.34
N TYR A 48 9.70 -8.40 -8.93
CA TYR A 48 9.70 -7.73 -7.65
C TYR A 48 9.55 -6.24 -7.85
N GLY A 49 8.86 -5.62 -6.93
CA GLY A 49 8.68 -4.19 -6.97
C GLY A 49 8.05 -3.67 -5.70
N PHE A 50 7.67 -2.41 -5.75
CA PHE A 50 6.92 -1.76 -4.68
C PHE A 50 5.73 -1.00 -5.25
N THR A 51 4.84 -0.61 -4.36
CA THR A 51 3.71 0.27 -4.66
C THR A 51 3.55 1.28 -3.54
N GLU A 52 3.21 2.51 -3.89
CA GLU A 52 2.96 3.60 -2.94
C GLU A 52 1.54 4.12 -3.13
N TRP A 53 0.85 4.34 -2.02
CA TRP A 53 -0.52 4.81 -1.95
C TRP A 53 -0.64 5.95 -0.94
N ALA A 54 -1.45 6.95 -1.25
CA ALA A 54 -1.72 8.04 -0.32
C ALA A 54 -3.13 8.63 -0.49
N THR A 55 -3.63 9.31 0.55
CA THR A 55 -4.83 10.16 0.41
C THR A 55 -4.45 11.56 -0.08
N SER A 56 -5.40 12.25 -0.72
CA SER A 56 -5.23 13.66 -1.09
C SER A 56 -5.65 14.64 0.01
N GLN A 57 -6.14 14.13 1.15
CA GLN A 57 -6.60 14.94 2.28
C GLN A 57 -5.43 15.33 3.18
N THR A 58 -5.62 16.36 4.01
CA THR A 58 -4.63 16.79 5.00
C THR A 58 -5.12 16.48 6.42
N PRO A 59 -4.31 15.84 7.28
CA PRO A 59 -3.00 15.26 6.98
C PRO A 59 -3.11 14.04 6.03
N ALA A 60 -2.13 13.88 5.15
CA ALA A 60 -2.12 12.76 4.20
C ALA A 60 -1.81 11.45 4.93
N LEU A 61 -2.62 10.43 4.66
CA LEU A 61 -2.30 9.06 5.03
C LEU A 61 -1.47 8.46 3.91
N SER A 62 -0.39 7.75 4.23
CA SER A 62 0.43 7.04 3.26
C SER A 62 0.69 5.61 3.69
N THR A 63 0.75 4.72 2.70
CA THR A 63 1.16 3.33 2.88
C THR A 63 1.79 2.82 1.60
N GLY A 64 2.87 2.07 1.74
CA GLY A 64 3.56 1.42 0.63
C GLY A 64 4.03 0.03 1.04
N TRP A 65 4.15 -0.86 0.07
CA TRP A 65 4.66 -2.21 0.32
C TRP A 65 5.38 -2.79 -0.88
N ASP A 66 6.30 -3.70 -0.58
CA ASP A 66 6.99 -4.50 -1.58
C ASP A 66 6.07 -5.66 -2.00
N TRP A 67 6.11 -6.03 -3.28
CA TRP A 67 5.32 -7.11 -3.84
C TRP A 67 6.18 -8.03 -4.70
N GLU A 68 5.77 -9.30 -4.76
CA GLU A 68 6.27 -10.29 -5.70
C GLU A 68 5.09 -10.72 -6.58
N LEU A 69 5.29 -10.65 -7.90
CA LEU A 69 4.37 -11.19 -8.89
C LEU A 69 5.05 -12.39 -9.55
N ILE A 70 4.37 -13.53 -9.54
CA ILE A 70 4.81 -14.76 -10.19
C ILE A 70 3.91 -14.99 -11.39
N GLU A 71 4.52 -15.06 -12.57
CA GLU A 71 3.88 -15.44 -13.82
C GLU A 71 4.29 -16.87 -14.18
N ASN A 72 3.31 -17.75 -14.40
CA ASN A 72 3.52 -19.13 -14.78
C ASN A 72 2.52 -19.50 -15.88
N ASN A 73 3.01 -19.65 -17.12
CA ASN A 73 2.20 -20.01 -18.29
C ASN A 73 0.93 -19.14 -18.46
N GLY A 74 1.07 -17.82 -18.30
CA GLY A 74 -0.03 -16.86 -18.44
C GLY A 74 -0.94 -16.72 -17.21
N ILE A 75 -0.69 -17.48 -16.13
CA ILE A 75 -1.35 -17.30 -14.84
C ILE A 75 -0.46 -16.44 -13.94
N THR A 76 -1.01 -15.38 -13.36
CA THR A 76 -0.29 -14.47 -12.45
C THR A 76 -0.81 -14.58 -11.03
N THR A 77 0.09 -14.75 -10.07
CA THR A 77 -0.19 -14.56 -8.63
C THR A 77 0.62 -13.40 -8.10
N VAL A 78 0.07 -12.69 -7.11
CA VAL A 78 0.76 -11.58 -6.45
C VAL A 78 0.69 -11.76 -4.94
N LYS A 79 1.80 -11.49 -4.24
CA LYS A 79 1.86 -11.48 -2.78
C LYS A 79 2.59 -10.24 -2.29
N ARG A 80 2.20 -9.75 -1.12
CA ARG A 80 2.98 -8.75 -0.37
C ARG A 80 4.23 -9.39 0.21
N VAL A 81 5.35 -8.68 0.16
CA VAL A 81 6.62 -9.07 0.77
C VAL A 81 6.88 -8.13 1.96
N GLY A 82 7.14 -8.69 3.13
CA GLY A 82 7.40 -7.91 4.35
C GLY A 82 6.18 -7.10 4.83
N LEU A 83 6.38 -6.24 5.83
CA LEU A 83 5.34 -5.34 6.37
C LEU A 83 5.18 -4.07 5.51
N PRO A 84 3.96 -3.50 5.41
CA PRO A 84 3.80 -2.20 4.79
C PRO A 84 4.55 -1.13 5.59
N ARG A 85 5.10 -0.13 4.88
CA ARG A 85 5.66 1.09 5.45
C ARG A 85 4.54 2.13 5.43
N SER A 86 4.20 2.70 6.56
CA SER A 86 3.05 3.59 6.67
C SER A 86 3.23 4.62 7.79
N ASN A 87 2.57 5.77 7.65
CA ASN A 87 2.41 6.75 8.74
C ASN A 87 1.14 6.52 9.59
N ILE A 88 0.47 5.38 9.40
CA ILE A 88 -0.77 5.01 10.09
C ILE A 88 -0.45 4.09 11.27
N MET A 89 -1.13 4.32 12.39
CA MET A 89 -1.12 3.43 13.55
C MET A 89 -2.56 3.06 13.92
N ILE A 90 -2.81 1.76 14.06
CA ILE A 90 -4.12 1.19 14.43
C ILE A 90 -4.16 0.88 15.91
#